data_AF-A0A8X8Z8M0-F1
#
_entry.id   AF-A0A8X8Z8M0-F1
#
_cell.length_a   1.000
_cell.length_b   1.000
_cell.length_c   1.000
_cell.angle_alpha   90.00
_cell.angle_beta   90.00
_cell.angle_gamma   90.00
#
_symmetry.space_group_name_H-M   'P 1'
#
loop_
_entity.id
_entity.type
_entity.pdbx_description
1 polymer ?
#
loop_
_entity_poly.entity_id
_entity_poly.type
_entity_poly.pdbx_seq_one_letter_code
_entity_poly.pdbx_strand_id
1 'polypeptide(L)'
;MYAAAGCWSKLVEVRSFMRDLGVRKDPGCAWVDIGAGVSPFLVDDTSNSQSAEIFLLLRGLTKQMRDVDYAACTDSAADTEIIHGNDYS
;
A
#
# COMPACT_ATOMS: atom_id res chain seq x y z
N MET A 1 13.30 6.92 -10.91
CA MET A 1 14.24 7.92 -10.38
C MET A 1 13.93 8.30 -8.93
N TYR A 2 12.84 9.02 -8.59
CA TYR A 2 12.57 9.41 -7.19
C TYR A 2 12.11 8.28 -6.26
N ALA A 3 11.16 7.43 -6.67
CA ALA A 3 10.69 6.30 -5.85
C ALA A 3 11.83 5.30 -5.56
N ALA A 4 12.57 4.92 -6.60
CA ALA A 4 13.70 3.99 -6.50
C ALA A 4 14.83 4.53 -5.60
N ALA A 5 14.96 5.84 -5.45
CA ALA A 5 15.92 6.48 -4.57
C ALA A 5 15.35 6.80 -3.16
N GLY A 6 14.16 6.28 -2.81
CA GLY A 6 13.52 6.52 -1.52
C GLY A 6 13.07 7.98 -1.29
N CYS A 7 13.12 8.83 -2.32
CA CYS A 7 12.82 10.26 -2.23
C CYS A 7 11.31 10.52 -2.33
N TRP A 8 10.55 10.06 -1.33
CA TRP A 8 9.08 10.13 -1.31
C TRP A 8 8.54 11.56 -1.31
N SER A 9 9.18 12.49 -0.58
CA SER A 9 8.79 13.91 -0.53
C SER A 9 8.82 14.56 -1.91
N LYS A 10 9.95 14.44 -2.62
CA LYS A 10 10.10 14.96 -3.99
C LYS A 10 9.13 14.28 -4.97
N LEU A 11 8.88 12.97 -4.80
CA LEU A 11 7.91 12.26 -5.62
C LEU A 11 6.49 12.82 -5.44
N VAL A 12 6.09 13.15 -4.20
CA VAL A 12 4.78 13.74 -3.90
C VAL A 12 4.67 15.13 -4.50
N GLU A 13 5.70 15.96 -4.35
CA GLU A 13 5.77 17.32 -4.92
C GLU A 13 5.58 17.29 -6.45
N VAL A 14 6.38 16.49 -7.15
CA VAL A 14 6.29 16.35 -8.62
C VAL A 14 4.91 15.84 -9.04
N ARG A 15 4.37 14.83 -8.34
CA ARG A 15 3.03 14.31 -8.65
C ARG A 15 1.94 15.36 -8.41
N SER A 16 2.09 16.23 -7.42
CA SER A 16 1.15 17.33 -7.20
C SER A 16 1.21 18.33 -8.33
N PHE A 17 2.39 18.82 -8.66
CA PHE A 17 2.60 19.77 -9.74
C PHE A 17 2.05 19.25 -11.09
N MET A 18 2.27 17.97 -11.39
CA MET A 18 1.70 17.34 -12.59
C MET A 18 0.16 17.36 -12.59
N ARG A 19 -0.50 17.11 -11.46
CA ARG A 19 -1.96 17.20 -11.35
C ARG A 19 -2.46 18.63 -11.54
N ASP A 20 -1.76 19.61 -10.98
CA ASP A 20 -2.12 21.03 -11.09
C ASP A 20 -2.00 21.51 -12.55
N LEU A 21 -1.09 20.92 -13.33
CA LEU A 21 -0.97 21.10 -14.78
C LEU A 21 -1.96 20.27 -15.61
N GLY A 22 -2.87 19.52 -14.98
CA GLY A 22 -3.86 18.68 -15.65
C GLY A 22 -3.32 17.36 -16.20
N VAL A 23 -2.07 16.99 -15.89
CA VAL A 23 -1.52 15.69 -16.29
C VAL A 23 -2.13 14.60 -15.41
N ARG A 24 -2.98 13.77 -16.01
CA ARG A 24 -3.66 12.65 -15.36
C ARG A 24 -3.04 11.33 -15.82
N LYS A 25 -2.89 10.40 -14.89
CA LYS A 25 -2.63 9.00 -15.23
C LYS A 25 -3.96 8.31 -15.48
N ASP A 26 -3.92 7.28 -16.34
CA ASP A 26 -5.04 6.35 -16.42
C ASP A 26 -5.27 5.71 -15.05
N PRO A 27 -6.53 5.52 -14.65
CA PRO A 27 -6.85 4.82 -13.41
C PRO A 27 -6.27 3.40 -13.43
N GLY A 28 -5.89 2.90 -12.26
CA GLY A 28 -5.50 1.50 -12.14
C GLY A 28 -6.67 0.60 -12.52
N CYS A 29 -6.39 -0.49 -13.22
CA CYS A 29 -7.38 -1.51 -13.58
C CYS A 29 -6.89 -2.87 -13.11
N ALA A 30 -7.75 -3.59 -12.39
CA ALA A 30 -7.58 -4.98 -12.01
C ALA A 30 -8.72 -5.79 -12.62
N TRP A 31 -8.62 -7.12 -12.56
CA TRP A 31 -9.63 -8.02 -13.08
C TRP A 31 -9.89 -9.11 -12.05
N VAL A 32 -11.16 -9.43 -11.82
CA VAL A 32 -11.56 -10.53 -10.93
C VAL A 32 -12.33 -11.57 -11.73
N ASP A 33 -11.97 -12.83 -11.56
CA ASP A 33 -12.71 -13.96 -12.12
C ASP A 33 -13.83 -14.34 -11.15
N ILE A 34 -15.06 -14.15 -11.61
CA ILE A 34 -16.28 -14.58 -10.93
C ILE A 34 -16.83 -15.68 -11.83
N GLY A 35 -17.39 -16.78 -11.33
CA GLY A 35 -17.78 -17.94 -12.18
C GLY A 35 -18.72 -17.66 -13.39
N ALA A 36 -19.18 -16.42 -13.57
CA ALA A 36 -19.85 -15.89 -14.76
C ALA A 36 -18.93 -15.17 -15.77
N GLY A 37 -17.61 -15.12 -15.56
CA GLY A 37 -16.60 -14.46 -16.38
C GLY A 37 -15.69 -13.48 -15.61
N VAL A 38 -14.73 -12.92 -16.35
CA VAL A 38 -13.77 -11.95 -15.81
C VAL A 38 -14.38 -10.55 -15.85
N SER A 39 -14.42 -9.88 -14.69
CA SER A 39 -14.93 -8.51 -14.54
C SER A 39 -13.80 -7.54 -14.24
N PRO A 40 -13.67 -6.41 -14.98
CA PRO A 40 -12.71 -5.37 -14.64
C PRO A 40 -13.15 -4.63 -13.37
N PHE A 41 -12.16 -4.22 -12.58
CA PHE A 41 -12.33 -3.38 -11.40
C PHE A 41 -11.36 -2.20 -11.52
N LEU A 42 -11.92 -1.00 -11.72
CA LEU A 42 -11.13 0.22 -11.79
C LEU A 42 -10.91 0.78 -10.39
N VAL A 43 -9.80 1.49 -10.20
CA VAL A 43 -9.59 2.30 -8.98
C VAL A 43 -10.74 3.29 -8.83
N ASP A 44 -11.34 3.31 -7.64
CA ASP A 44 -12.51 4.12 -7.28
C ASP A 44 -13.76 3.85 -8.12
N ASP A 45 -13.88 2.65 -8.70
CA ASP A 45 -15.09 2.25 -9.43
C ASP A 45 -16.30 2.16 -8.50
N THR A 46 -17.33 2.97 -8.80
CA THR A 46 -18.60 3.02 -8.07
C THR A 46 -19.79 2.69 -8.97
N SER A 47 -19.53 2.20 -10.19
CA SER A 47 -20.59 1.84 -11.15
C SER A 47 -21.43 0.64 -10.70
N ASN A 48 -20.87 -0.21 -9.85
CA ASN A 48 -21.57 -1.35 -9.27
C ASN A 48 -22.51 -0.90 -8.13
N SER A 49 -23.76 -1.36 -8.15
CA SER A 49 -24.76 -1.07 -7.10
C SER A 49 -24.34 -1.56 -5.70
N GLN A 50 -23.47 -2.55 -5.62
CA GLN A 50 -22.88 -3.11 -4.39
C GLN A 50 -21.54 -2.48 -4.03
N SER A 51 -21.05 -1.47 -4.77
CA SER A 51 -19.75 -0.84 -4.54
C SER A 51 -19.53 -0.43 -3.08
N ALA A 52 -20.53 0.18 -2.44
CA ALA A 52 -20.46 0.57 -1.04
C ALA A 52 -20.17 -0.62 -0.10
N GLU A 53 -20.85 -1.75 -0.30
CA GLU A 53 -20.66 -2.96 0.52
C GLU A 53 -19.28 -3.59 0.26
N ILE A 54 -18.86 -3.64 -1.00
CA ILE A 54 -17.54 -4.13 -1.40
C ILE A 54 -16.44 -3.30 -0.72
N PHE A 55 -16.50 -1.97 -0.79
CA PHE A 55 -15.50 -1.11 -0.15
C PHE A 55 -15.51 -1.21 1.38
N LEU A 56 -16.68 -1.39 1.99
CA LEU A 56 -16.79 -1.64 3.43
C LEU A 56 -16.08 -2.93 3.83
N LEU A 57 -16.30 -4.02 3.09
CA LEU A 57 -15.65 -5.31 3.31
C LEU A 57 -14.13 -5.20 3.13
N LEU A 58 -13.66 -4.60 2.03
CA LEU A 58 -12.23 -4.40 1.76
C LEU A 58 -11.54 -3.60 2.86
N ARG A 59 -12.20 -2.56 3.39
CA ARG A 59 -11.70 -1.79 4.52
C ARG A 59 -11.60 -2.62 5.80
N GLY A 60 -12.59 -3.48 6.05
CA GLY A 60 -12.58 -4.42 7.17
C GLY A 60 -11.42 -5.41 7.07
N LEU A 61 -11.22 -6.03 5.91
CA LEU A 61 -10.12 -6.96 5.64
C LEU A 61 -8.76 -6.27 5.79
N THR A 62 -8.60 -5.06 5.24
CA THR A 62 -7.36 -4.27 5.37
C THR A 62 -7.05 -3.93 6.82
N LYS A 63 -8.08 -3.70 7.66
CA LYS A 63 -7.88 -3.51 9.09
C LYS A 63 -7.37 -4.80 9.75
N GLN A 64 -8.02 -5.93 9.49
CA GLN A 64 -7.60 -7.23 10.05
C GLN A 64 -6.17 -7.59 9.66
N MET A 65 -5.78 -7.39 8.40
CA MET A 65 -4.41 -7.69 7.93
C MET A 65 -3.36 -6.85 8.65
N ARG A 66 -3.61 -5.55 8.86
CA ARG A 66 -2.70 -4.68 9.61
C ARG A 66 -2.56 -5.09 11.08
N ASP A 67 -3.65 -5.58 11.68
CA ASP A 67 -3.63 -6.06 13.07
C ASP A 67 -2.81 -7.37 13.19
N VAL A 68 -2.80 -8.22 12.15
CA VAL A 68 -1.99 -9.45 12.07
C VAL A 68 -0.51 -9.14 11.86
N ASP A 69 -0.17 -8.19 10.99
CA ASP A 69 1.22 -7.78 10.74
C ASP A 69 1.88 -7.13 11.97
N TYR A 70 1.09 -6.57 12.90
CA TYR A 70 1.59 -6.08 14.19
C TYR A 70 1.97 -7.22 15.16
N ALA A 71 1.26 -8.36 15.10
CA ALA A 71 1.54 -9.53 15.94
C ALA A 71 2.79 -10.31 15.49
N ALA A 72 3.21 -10.16 14.23
CA ALA A 72 4.44 -10.77 13.71
C ALA A 72 5.73 -10.01 14.11
N CYS A 73 5.62 -8.86 14.79
CA CYS A 73 6.76 -8.02 15.18
C CYS A 73 7.11 -8.08 16.67
N THR A 74 6.53 -8.99 17.46
CA THR A 74 6.79 -9.09 18.92
C THR A 74 7.57 -10.34 19.37
N ASP A 75 8.04 -11.18 18.46
CA ASP A 75 8.96 -12.29 18.79
C ASP A 75 10.40 -11.99 18.32
N SER A 76 10.95 -10.89 18.85
CA SER A 76 12.40 -10.75 18.96
C SER A 76 12.74 -9.90 20.18
N ALA A 77 12.72 -10.54 21.34
CA ALA A 77 13.36 -10.04 22.55
C ALA A 77 13.92 -11.21 23.37
N ALA A 78 15.18 -11.04 23.79
CA ALA A 78 16.13 -11.99 24.42
C ALA A 78 16.78 -12.93 23.39
N ASP A 79 18.09 -12.84 23.12
CA ASP A 79 19.14 -12.96 24.13
C ASP A 79 20.13 -11.78 24.23
N THR A 80 20.51 -11.53 25.48
CA THR A 80 21.47 -10.53 25.97
C THR A 80 22.94 -10.96 25.83
N GLU A 81 23.78 -9.95 25.60
CA GLU A 81 25.20 -9.80 25.96
C GLU A 81 26.27 -10.78 25.42
N ILE A 82 27.20 -10.25 24.61
CA ILE A 82 28.63 -10.17 24.98
C ILE A 82 29.20 -8.82 24.53
N ILE A 83 29.80 -8.11 25.48
CA ILE A 83 30.61 -6.90 25.32
C ILE A 83 31.96 -7.30 24.71
N HIS A 84 32.39 -6.67 23.61
CA HIS A 84 33.76 -6.18 23.50
C HIS A 84 33.85 -5.05 22.47
N GLY A 85 34.24 -3.87 22.93
CA GLY A 85 34.49 -2.72 22.07
C GLY A 85 35.64 -2.99 21.09
N ASN A 86 35.58 -2.32 19.95
CA ASN A 86 36.79 -1.76 19.36
C ASN A 86 36.46 -0.57 18.46
N ASP A 87 37.22 0.49 18.70
CA ASP A 87 37.24 1.75 17.96
C ASP A 87 37.64 1.53 16.50
N TYR A 88 37.00 2.26 15.59
CA TYR A 88 37.54 2.50 14.25
C TYR A 88 37.84 4.00 14.11
N SER A 89 39.14 4.30 14.22
CA SER A 89 39.75 5.48 13.60
C SER A 89 39.68 5.40 12.09
#